data_AF-A0A1H5N6F2-F1
#
_entry.id   AF-A0A1H5N6F2-F1
#
_cell.length_a   1.000
_cell.length_b   1.000
_cell.length_c   1.000
_cell.angle_alpha   90.00
_cell.angle_beta   90.00
_cell.angle_gamma   90.00
#
_symmetry.space_group_name_H-M   'P 1'
#
loop_
_entity.id
_entity.type
_entity.pdbx_description
1 polymer ?
#
loop_
_entity_poly.entity_id
_entity_poly.type
_entity_poly.pdbx_seq_one_letter_code
_entity_poly.pdbx_strand_id
1 'polypeptide(L)'
;MDRLKIVCQCTDIMPLDRSFTLTGKAWTLRYGPIGLDGGSVGDYIDDLEAGQVVVIDNQARLDTTVWGDLLTSTAARKQLAGTVIDGICRDVDRALELDYPIFSRGNWMRTGKDRVRVEAIQAPVTLGGVRVQPDDWLRGDGDGLVVIPAGSLSQVLEVAEEIHQAEEHIRAAIEAGVPLHKARADYGYHALQTPRR
;
A
#
# COMPACT_ATOMS: atom_id res chain seq x y z
N MET A 1 0.45 14.20 -4.30
CA MET A 1 0.80 14.30 -2.86
C MET A 1 1.87 15.35 -2.62
N ASP A 2 2.99 15.34 -3.36
CA ASP A 2 4.08 16.32 -3.21
C ASP A 2 3.63 17.79 -3.31
N ARG A 3 2.73 18.12 -4.26
CA ARG A 3 2.14 19.47 -4.38
C ARG A 3 1.44 19.93 -3.10
N LEU A 4 0.88 18.99 -2.33
CA LEU A 4 0.21 19.22 -1.05
C LEU A 4 1.14 19.04 0.16
N LYS A 5 2.43 18.77 -0.08
CA LYS A 5 3.46 18.54 0.95
C LYS A 5 3.13 17.37 1.88
N ILE A 6 2.48 16.33 1.35
CA ILE A 6 2.16 15.11 2.10
C ILE A 6 3.17 14.03 1.72
N VAL A 7 3.88 13.48 2.72
CA VAL A 7 4.73 12.30 2.56
C VAL A 7 3.84 11.07 2.55
N CYS A 8 3.90 10.26 1.49
CA CYS A 8 2.96 9.17 1.28
C CYS A 8 3.57 7.87 0.75
N GLN A 9 4.81 7.89 0.26
CA GLN A 9 5.43 6.78 -0.44
C GLN A 9 5.98 5.75 0.56
N CYS A 10 5.46 4.53 0.50
CA CYS A 10 5.90 3.44 1.38
C CYS A 10 7.17 2.78 0.81
N THR A 11 8.33 3.07 1.41
CA THR A 11 9.63 2.59 0.90
C THR A 11 9.78 1.07 1.04
N ASP A 12 10.30 0.42 -0.01
CA ASP A 12 10.60 -1.02 -0.09
C ASP A 12 9.41 -1.96 0.14
N ILE A 13 8.18 -1.47 -0.04
CA ILE A 13 6.96 -2.28 -0.01
C ILE A 13 6.46 -2.38 -1.45
N MET A 14 6.66 -3.56 -2.05
CA MET A 14 6.37 -3.83 -3.46
C MET A 14 5.32 -4.93 -3.61
N PRO A 15 4.53 -4.95 -4.69
CA PRO A 15 3.60 -6.05 -4.91
C PRO A 15 4.35 -7.36 -5.20
N LEU A 16 3.75 -8.49 -4.82
CA LEU A 16 4.28 -9.81 -5.17
C LEU A 16 4.23 -10.10 -6.68
N ASP A 17 3.29 -9.48 -7.39
CA ASP A 17 3.17 -9.49 -8.84
C ASP A 17 3.00 -8.06 -9.37
N ARG A 18 3.70 -7.69 -10.46
CA ARG A 18 3.66 -6.31 -10.99
C ARG A 18 2.30 -5.93 -11.60
N SER A 19 1.44 -6.90 -11.89
CA SER A 19 0.06 -6.65 -12.33
C SER A 19 -0.90 -6.32 -11.19
N PHE A 20 -0.53 -6.62 -9.94
CA PHE A 20 -1.39 -6.37 -8.80
C PHE A 20 -1.63 -4.89 -8.61
N THR A 21 -2.90 -4.55 -8.39
CA THR A 21 -3.34 -3.22 -7.98
C THR A 21 -4.25 -3.35 -6.78
N LEU A 22 -4.18 -2.40 -5.87
CA LEU A 22 -5.13 -2.26 -4.77
C LEU A 22 -5.56 -0.82 -4.58
N THR A 23 -6.79 -0.65 -4.12
CA THR A 23 -7.31 0.62 -3.59
C THR A 23 -8.34 0.31 -2.50
N GLY A 24 -8.19 0.89 -1.32
CA GLY A 24 -9.15 0.72 -0.24
C GLY A 24 -8.72 1.39 1.06
N LYS A 25 -9.61 1.35 2.05
CA LYS A 25 -9.36 1.92 3.38
C LYS A 25 -8.50 1.00 4.23
N ALA A 26 -7.61 1.60 5.01
CA ALA A 26 -6.72 0.93 5.94
C ALA A 26 -7.50 0.32 7.10
N TRP A 27 -7.35 -0.99 7.29
CA TRP A 27 -7.64 -1.67 8.54
C TRP A 27 -6.32 -2.10 9.15
N THR A 28 -5.92 -1.46 10.25
CA THR A 28 -4.53 -1.45 10.70
C THR A 28 -4.27 -2.44 11.83
N LEU A 29 -3.12 -3.10 11.77
CA LEU A 29 -2.64 -4.07 12.75
C LEU A 29 -1.15 -3.88 12.97
N ARG A 30 -0.69 -3.92 14.22
CA ARG A 30 0.73 -3.93 14.56
C ARG A 30 1.12 -5.20 15.30
N TYR A 31 2.21 -5.81 14.87
CA TYR A 31 2.89 -6.89 15.57
C TYR A 31 4.10 -6.36 16.35
N GLY A 32 4.40 -7.04 17.46
CA GLY A 32 5.65 -6.93 18.17
C GLY A 32 6.25 -8.30 18.49
N PRO A 33 7.47 -8.35 19.05
CA PRO A 33 8.08 -9.60 19.47
C PRO A 33 7.20 -10.32 20.50
N ILE A 34 7.21 -11.65 20.49
CA ILE A 34 6.50 -12.41 21.52
C ILE A 34 7.18 -12.23 22.89
N GLY A 35 6.38 -12.07 23.94
CA GLY A 35 6.85 -12.04 25.32
C GLY A 35 6.81 -13.43 25.97
N LEU A 36 7.17 -13.52 27.26
CA LEU A 36 7.07 -14.77 28.04
C LEU A 36 5.62 -15.21 28.29
N ASP A 37 4.68 -14.27 28.17
CA ASP A 37 3.24 -14.44 28.26
C ASP A 37 2.61 -14.99 26.96
N GLY A 38 3.41 -15.14 25.89
CA GLY A 38 2.94 -15.63 24.61
C GLY A 38 2.14 -14.57 23.84
N GLY A 39 1.17 -15.02 23.04
CA GLY A 39 0.26 -14.14 22.31
C GLY A 39 -0.43 -14.84 21.13
N SER A 40 -1.45 -14.18 20.59
CA SER A 40 -2.08 -14.61 19.33
C SER A 40 -1.39 -13.95 18.14
N VAL A 41 -1.26 -14.71 17.05
CA VAL A 41 -0.88 -14.16 15.73
C VAL A 41 -2.09 -13.70 14.92
N GLY A 42 -3.30 -13.79 15.46
CA GLY A 42 -4.49 -13.15 14.93
C GLY A 42 -5.70 -14.07 14.81
N ASP A 43 -6.86 -13.51 15.16
CA ASP A 43 -8.21 -13.92 14.74
C ASP A 43 -8.97 -12.65 14.26
N TYR A 44 -8.27 -11.76 13.55
CA TYR A 44 -8.78 -10.44 13.18
C TYR A 44 -9.44 -10.41 11.81
N ILE A 45 -9.14 -11.37 10.94
CA ILE A 45 -9.56 -11.33 9.52
C ILE A 45 -11.09 -11.30 9.36
N ASP A 46 -11.79 -11.82 10.37
CA ASP A 46 -13.24 -11.85 10.41
C ASP A 46 -13.88 -10.49 10.71
N ASP A 47 -13.13 -9.54 11.30
CA ASP A 47 -13.59 -8.19 11.63
C ASP A 47 -13.57 -7.22 10.43
N LEU A 48 -12.88 -7.58 9.34
CA LEU A 48 -12.78 -6.73 8.15
C LEU A 48 -14.01 -6.80 7.26
N GLU A 49 -14.29 -5.68 6.59
CA GLU A 49 -15.35 -5.53 5.59
C GLU A 49 -14.80 -5.58 4.17
N ALA A 50 -15.65 -5.95 3.20
CA ALA A 50 -15.29 -5.97 1.79
C ALA A 50 -14.74 -4.62 1.33
N GLY A 51 -13.72 -4.64 0.47
CA GLY A 51 -13.03 -3.46 -0.05
C GLY A 51 -12.03 -2.82 0.92
N GLN A 52 -11.91 -3.27 2.17
CA GLN A 52 -10.83 -2.82 3.06
C GLN A 52 -9.49 -3.46 2.69
N VAL A 53 -8.40 -2.77 3.05
CA VAL A 53 -7.02 -3.24 2.91
C VAL A 53 -6.50 -3.61 4.29
N VAL A 54 -6.00 -4.84 4.44
CA VAL A 54 -5.29 -5.23 5.66
C VAL A 54 -3.94 -4.53 5.67
N VAL A 55 -3.65 -3.74 6.70
CA VAL A 55 -2.41 -2.99 6.82
C VAL A 55 -1.65 -3.49 8.04
N ILE A 56 -0.53 -4.16 7.80
CA ILE A 56 0.24 -4.85 8.84
C ILE A 56 1.60 -4.18 9.02
N ASP A 57 1.83 -3.63 10.20
CA ASP A 57 3.15 -3.20 10.67
C ASP A 57 3.79 -4.34 11.46
N ASN A 58 4.77 -5.01 10.83
CA ASN A 58 5.61 -6.01 11.47
C ASN A 58 7.03 -5.47 11.68
N GLN A 59 7.18 -4.14 11.81
CA GLN A 59 8.43 -3.45 12.10
C GLN A 59 9.56 -3.81 11.13
N ALA A 60 9.24 -3.82 9.82
CA ALA A 60 10.13 -4.20 8.73
C ALA A 60 10.83 -5.57 8.88
N ARG A 61 10.31 -6.46 9.73
CA ARG A 61 10.96 -7.73 10.07
C ARG A 61 10.96 -8.70 8.88
N LEU A 62 12.13 -9.27 8.60
CA LEU A 62 12.38 -10.16 7.45
C LEU A 62 12.66 -11.63 7.83
N ASP A 63 12.72 -11.95 9.12
CA ASP A 63 13.05 -13.30 9.60
C ASP A 63 11.81 -14.16 9.91
N THR A 64 10.61 -13.59 9.77
CA THR A 64 9.34 -14.27 10.06
C THR A 64 8.15 -13.61 9.38
N THR A 65 7.13 -14.40 9.06
CA THR A 65 5.95 -13.99 8.29
C THR A 65 4.69 -13.86 9.14
N VAL A 66 3.83 -12.92 8.76
CA VAL A 66 2.55 -12.60 9.44
C VAL A 66 1.33 -12.78 8.54
N TRP A 67 1.55 -13.33 7.34
CA TRP A 67 0.51 -13.61 6.35
C TRP A 67 0.84 -14.87 5.55
N GLY A 68 -0.18 -15.66 5.21
CA GLY A 68 -0.05 -16.91 4.46
C GLY A 68 -1.37 -17.38 3.85
N ASP A 69 -1.40 -18.63 3.39
CA ASP A 69 -2.47 -19.24 2.58
C ASP A 69 -3.91 -19.10 3.11
N LEU A 70 -4.13 -19.35 4.40
CA LEU A 70 -5.45 -19.31 5.04
C LEU A 70 -5.99 -17.88 5.09
N LEU A 71 -5.12 -16.92 5.39
CA LEU A 71 -5.48 -15.50 5.41
C LEU A 71 -5.76 -15.00 3.99
N THR A 72 -4.92 -15.33 3.01
CA THR A 72 -5.17 -15.04 1.59
C THR A 72 -6.51 -15.60 1.13
N SER A 73 -6.78 -16.88 1.41
CA SER A 73 -8.02 -17.54 0.97
C SER A 73 -9.26 -16.90 1.61
N THR A 74 -9.16 -16.53 2.88
CA THR A 74 -10.25 -15.86 3.59
C THR A 74 -10.47 -14.44 3.07
N ALA A 75 -9.39 -13.69 2.88
CA ALA A 75 -9.43 -12.32 2.38
C ALA A 75 -10.01 -12.21 0.97
N ALA A 76 -9.58 -13.10 0.05
CA ALA A 76 -10.12 -13.18 -1.30
C ALA A 76 -11.63 -13.49 -1.28
N ARG A 77 -12.06 -14.48 -0.48
CA ARG A 77 -13.49 -14.80 -0.30
C ARG A 77 -14.29 -13.62 0.25
N LYS A 78 -13.72 -12.84 1.17
CA LYS A 78 -14.32 -11.64 1.76
C LYS A 78 -14.26 -10.41 0.86
N GLN A 79 -13.67 -10.52 -0.34
CA GLN A 79 -13.50 -9.41 -1.29
C GLN A 79 -12.76 -8.22 -0.66
N LEU A 80 -11.74 -8.50 0.16
CA LEU A 80 -10.83 -7.45 0.62
C LEU A 80 -10.04 -6.91 -0.57
N ALA A 81 -9.69 -5.62 -0.54
CA ALA A 81 -8.97 -4.97 -1.63
C ALA A 81 -7.50 -5.39 -1.74
N GLY A 82 -6.93 -5.96 -0.67
CA GLY A 82 -5.57 -6.48 -0.63
C GLY A 82 -4.97 -6.46 0.77
N THR A 83 -3.69 -6.84 0.86
CA THR A 83 -2.90 -6.80 2.09
C THR A 83 -1.60 -6.05 1.85
N VAL A 84 -1.22 -5.19 2.79
CA VAL A 84 0.06 -4.49 2.82
C VAL A 84 0.81 -4.87 4.09
N ILE A 85 2.08 -5.20 3.97
CA ILE A 85 2.91 -5.67 5.09
C ILE A 85 4.23 -4.90 5.13
N ASP A 86 4.47 -4.15 6.20
CA ASP A 86 5.81 -3.69 6.58
C ASP A 86 6.58 -4.85 7.22
N GLY A 87 7.00 -5.78 6.36
CA GLY A 87 7.52 -7.09 6.70
C GLY A 87 7.30 -8.04 5.53
N ILE A 88 7.28 -9.35 5.79
CA ILE A 88 7.20 -10.36 4.73
C ILE A 88 6.02 -11.33 4.91
N CYS A 89 5.57 -11.92 3.80
CA CYS A 89 4.54 -12.96 3.77
C CYS A 89 5.13 -14.32 3.37
N ARG A 90 4.29 -15.36 3.41
CA ARG A 90 4.55 -16.68 2.82
C ARG A 90 3.41 -17.09 1.90
N ASP A 91 3.55 -18.26 1.28
CA ASP A 91 2.51 -18.92 0.46
C ASP A 91 2.06 -18.04 -0.73
N VAL A 92 3.04 -17.43 -1.41
CA VAL A 92 2.84 -16.48 -2.53
C VAL A 92 1.99 -17.08 -3.64
N ASP A 93 2.21 -18.36 -3.97
CA ASP A 93 1.46 -19.06 -5.02
C ASP A 93 -0.06 -18.96 -4.81
N ARG A 94 -0.52 -18.98 -3.55
CA ARG A 94 -1.95 -18.86 -3.25
C ARG A 94 -2.49 -17.47 -3.54
N ALA A 95 -1.70 -16.42 -3.33
CA ALA A 95 -2.08 -15.06 -3.67
C ALA A 95 -2.15 -14.87 -5.19
N LEU A 96 -1.20 -15.45 -5.92
CA LEU A 96 -1.18 -15.44 -7.38
C LEU A 96 -2.36 -16.21 -7.98
N GLU A 97 -2.65 -17.42 -7.47
CA GLU A 97 -3.77 -18.25 -7.92
C GLU A 97 -5.13 -17.55 -7.76
N LEU A 98 -5.29 -16.79 -6.67
CA LEU A 98 -6.54 -16.10 -6.34
C LEU A 98 -6.60 -14.66 -6.85
N ASP A 99 -5.58 -14.19 -7.56
CA ASP A 99 -5.44 -12.78 -7.97
C ASP A 99 -5.65 -11.81 -6.79
N TYR A 100 -5.11 -12.17 -5.63
CA TYR A 100 -5.26 -11.39 -4.39
C TYR A 100 -4.04 -10.47 -4.18
N PRO A 101 -4.20 -9.14 -4.23
CA PRO A 101 -3.09 -8.21 -4.12
C PRO A 101 -2.40 -8.27 -2.75
N ILE A 102 -1.12 -8.61 -2.74
CA ILE A 102 -0.26 -8.49 -1.56
C ILE A 102 0.95 -7.63 -1.90
N PHE A 103 1.19 -6.63 -1.05
CA PHE A 103 2.35 -5.77 -1.08
C PHE A 103 3.16 -6.01 0.20
N SER A 104 4.46 -6.28 0.04
CA SER A 104 5.33 -6.63 1.15
C SER A 104 6.78 -6.25 0.87
N ARG A 105 7.65 -6.38 1.86
CA ARG A 105 9.11 -6.25 1.69
C ARG A 105 9.75 -7.48 1.05
N GLY A 106 8.97 -8.54 0.82
CA GLY A 106 9.45 -9.81 0.30
C GLY A 106 8.65 -10.98 0.84
N ASN A 107 9.14 -12.18 0.57
CA ASN A 107 8.50 -13.42 1.00
C ASN A 107 9.53 -14.41 1.55
N TRP A 108 9.09 -15.24 2.50
CA TRP A 108 9.86 -16.31 3.12
C TRP A 108 8.91 -17.38 3.68
N MET A 109 9.40 -18.50 4.22
CA MET A 109 8.52 -19.60 4.69
C MET A 109 8.25 -19.63 6.20
N ARG A 110 9.02 -18.87 7.00
CA ARG A 110 9.07 -19.04 8.46
C ARG A 110 7.92 -18.33 9.18
N THR A 111 7.01 -19.12 9.77
CA THR A 111 5.84 -18.62 10.51
C THR A 111 6.18 -17.67 11.66
N GLY A 112 5.37 -16.63 11.83
CA GLY A 112 5.34 -15.72 12.98
C GLY A 112 4.86 -16.34 14.30
N LYS A 113 4.22 -17.51 14.25
CA LYS A 113 3.79 -18.23 15.46
C LYS A 113 5.00 -18.43 16.39
N ASP A 114 4.78 -18.12 17.67
CA ASP A 114 5.78 -18.19 18.74
C ASP A 114 6.99 -17.25 18.53
N ARG A 115 6.85 -16.20 17.71
CA ARG A 115 7.92 -15.21 17.40
C ARG A 115 7.42 -13.77 17.49
N VAL A 116 6.19 -13.55 17.06
CA VAL A 116 5.51 -12.26 17.12
C VAL A 116 4.12 -12.41 17.73
N ARG A 117 3.57 -11.31 18.23
CA ARG A 117 2.20 -11.21 18.76
C ARG A 117 1.55 -9.92 18.28
N VAL A 118 0.23 -9.93 18.13
CA VAL A 118 -0.54 -8.71 17.90
C VAL A 118 -0.41 -7.79 19.11
N GLU A 119 -0.01 -6.53 18.89
CA GLU A 119 0.13 -5.51 19.93
C GLU A 119 -0.92 -4.42 19.84
N ALA A 120 -1.44 -4.14 18.64
CA ALA A 120 -2.47 -3.15 18.44
C ALA A 120 -3.31 -3.47 17.20
N ILE A 121 -4.60 -3.21 17.29
CA ILE A 121 -5.59 -3.30 16.21
C ILE A 121 -6.27 -1.94 16.12
N GLN A 122 -6.57 -1.48 14.90
CA GLN A 122 -7.23 -0.20 14.63
C GLN A 122 -6.55 0.97 15.36
N ALA A 123 -5.21 1.00 15.30
CA ALA A 123 -4.36 2.01 15.89
C ALA A 123 -3.33 2.49 14.85
N PRO A 124 -2.73 3.69 15.00
CA PRO A 124 -1.73 4.17 14.06
C PRO A 124 -0.54 3.21 13.93
N VAL A 125 -0.15 2.94 12.69
CA VAL A 125 0.97 2.06 12.31
C VAL A 125 1.96 2.77 11.38
N THR A 126 3.11 2.15 11.13
CA THR A 126 4.10 2.66 10.16
C THR A 126 4.32 1.67 9.03
N LEU A 127 4.28 2.14 7.78
CA LEU A 127 4.60 1.36 6.57
C LEU A 127 5.71 2.05 5.79
N GLY A 128 6.88 1.43 5.63
CA GLY A 128 7.92 1.99 4.77
C GLY A 128 8.32 3.44 5.10
N GLY A 129 8.24 3.82 6.38
CA GLY A 129 8.49 5.18 6.88
C GLY A 129 7.28 6.13 6.91
N VAL A 130 6.12 5.70 6.42
CA VAL A 130 4.88 6.48 6.38
C VAL A 130 3.95 6.08 7.51
N ARG A 131 3.42 7.07 8.23
CA ARG A 131 2.38 6.84 9.25
C ARG A 131 1.04 6.58 8.58
N VAL A 132 0.34 5.54 9.00
CA VAL A 132 -0.99 5.17 8.51
C VAL A 132 -1.97 5.11 9.68
N GLN A 133 -3.10 5.79 9.54
CA GLN A 133 -4.22 5.71 10.47
C GLN A 133 -5.24 4.69 9.97
N PRO A 134 -6.07 4.12 10.86
CA PRO A 134 -7.33 3.51 10.43
C PRO A 134 -8.11 4.46 9.52
N ASP A 135 -8.76 3.91 8.50
CA ASP A 135 -9.55 4.63 7.48
C ASP A 135 -8.78 5.53 6.50
N ASP A 136 -7.45 5.65 6.61
CA ASP A 136 -6.64 6.23 5.52
C ASP A 136 -6.75 5.37 4.25
N TRP A 137 -6.57 5.98 3.08
CA TRP A 137 -6.67 5.27 1.81
C TRP A 137 -5.31 4.77 1.37
N LEU A 138 -5.25 3.54 0.88
CA LEU A 138 -4.09 2.99 0.21
C LEU A 138 -4.37 2.90 -1.28
N ARG A 139 -3.35 3.21 -2.10
CA ARG A 139 -3.33 2.96 -3.53
C ARG A 139 -1.97 2.36 -3.87
N GLY A 140 -1.97 1.16 -4.44
CA GLY A 140 -0.72 0.51 -4.84
C GLY A 140 -0.85 -0.20 -6.19
N ASP A 141 0.22 -0.17 -6.98
CA ASP A 141 0.36 -0.85 -8.27
C ASP A 141 1.78 -1.39 -8.45
N GLY A 142 2.13 -1.75 -9.69
CA GLY A 142 3.44 -2.29 -10.03
C GLY A 142 4.64 -1.45 -9.59
N ASP A 143 4.48 -0.15 -9.36
CA ASP A 143 5.58 0.74 -8.97
C ASP A 143 5.75 0.89 -7.45
N GLY A 144 4.74 0.53 -6.67
CA GLY A 144 4.78 0.58 -5.22
C GLY A 144 3.45 1.00 -4.61
N LEU A 145 3.53 1.65 -3.46
CA LEU A 145 2.37 1.93 -2.62
C LEU A 145 2.42 3.36 -2.06
N VAL A 146 1.27 4.02 -2.09
CA VAL A 146 1.06 5.30 -1.42
C VAL A 146 -0.09 5.26 -0.41
N VAL A 147 0.05 6.06 0.64
CA VAL A 147 -0.98 6.29 1.67
C VAL A 147 -1.53 7.70 1.53
N ILE A 148 -2.85 7.82 1.45
CA ILE A 148 -3.58 9.08 1.32
C ILE A 148 -4.37 9.30 2.61
N PRO A 149 -4.03 10.32 3.42
CA PRO A 149 -4.77 10.63 4.62
C PRO A 149 -6.26 10.84 4.32
N ALA A 150 -7.14 10.26 5.13
CA ALA A 150 -8.59 10.30 4.87
C ALA A 150 -9.13 11.72 4.68
N GLY A 151 -8.65 12.68 5.50
CA GLY A 151 -9.04 14.09 5.43
C GLY A 151 -8.50 14.85 4.21
N SER A 152 -7.54 14.29 3.47
CA SER A 152 -6.94 14.92 2.29
C SER A 152 -7.43 14.32 0.97
N LEU A 153 -8.25 13.26 0.99
CA LEU A 153 -8.60 12.49 -0.21
C LEU A 153 -9.10 13.37 -1.37
N SER A 154 -10.07 14.25 -1.12
CA SER A 154 -10.65 15.09 -2.18
C SER A 154 -9.61 16.02 -2.83
N GLN A 155 -8.76 16.66 -2.02
CA GLN A 155 -7.68 17.54 -2.53
C GLN A 155 -6.64 16.75 -3.32
N VAL A 156 -6.34 15.53 -2.88
CA VAL A 156 -5.39 14.65 -3.55
C VAL A 156 -5.91 14.22 -4.92
N LEU A 157 -7.19 13.85 -5.00
CA LEU A 157 -7.85 13.49 -6.26
C LEU A 157 -7.88 14.66 -7.24
N GLU A 158 -8.30 15.85 -6.80
CA GLU A 158 -8.31 17.05 -7.64
C GLU A 158 -6.92 17.35 -8.23
N VAL A 159 -5.88 17.33 -7.38
CA VAL A 159 -4.50 17.55 -7.83
C VAL A 159 -4.03 16.43 -8.76
N ALA A 160 -4.38 15.17 -8.49
CA ALA A 160 -3.99 14.03 -9.32
C ALA A 160 -4.64 14.11 -10.71
N GLU A 161 -5.92 14.46 -10.78
CA GLU A 161 -6.66 14.65 -12.04
C GLU A 161 -6.07 15.80 -12.87
N GLU A 162 -5.77 16.96 -12.25
CA GLU A 162 -5.12 18.07 -12.93
C GLU A 162 -3.75 17.66 -13.52
N ILE A 163 -2.93 16.93 -12.76
CA ILE A 163 -1.62 16.45 -13.23
C ILE A 163 -1.80 15.45 -14.36
N HIS A 164 -2.70 14.49 -14.21
CA HIS A 164 -2.97 13.47 -15.22
C HIS A 164 -3.40 14.10 -16.54
N GLN A 165 -4.34 15.05 -16.51
CA GLN A 165 -4.77 15.76 -17.71
C GLN A 165 -3.61 16.49 -18.40
N ALA A 166 -2.75 17.19 -17.64
CA ALA A 166 -1.60 17.88 -18.22
C ALA A 166 -0.59 16.89 -18.84
N GLU A 167 -0.35 15.76 -18.19
CA GLU A 167 0.55 14.72 -18.71
C GLU A 167 0.01 14.06 -19.98
N GLU A 168 -1.31 13.90 -20.12
CA GLU A 168 -1.92 13.38 -21.35
C GLU A 168 -1.74 14.33 -22.54
N HIS A 169 -1.85 15.65 -22.33
CA HIS A 169 -1.54 16.63 -23.39
C HIS A 169 -0.06 16.57 -23.80
N ILE A 170 0.85 16.45 -22.82
CA ILE A 170 2.29 16.30 -23.07
C ILE A 170 2.55 15.01 -23.84
N ARG A 171 1.93 13.90 -23.45
CA ARG A 171 2.05 12.59 -24.10
C ARG A 171 1.59 12.64 -25.55
N ALA A 172 0.39 13.18 -25.80
CA ALA A 172 -0.16 13.34 -27.14
C ALA A 172 0.76 14.19 -28.04
N ALA A 173 1.35 15.26 -27.50
CA ALA A 173 2.30 16.07 -28.25
C ALA A 173 3.59 15.30 -28.61
N ILE A 174 4.13 14.51 -27.68
CA ILE A 174 5.30 13.65 -27.92
C ILE A 174 4.99 12.61 -29.00
N GLU A 175 3.83 11.96 -28.92
CA GLU A 175 3.37 10.97 -29.90
C GLU A 175 3.15 11.58 -31.29
N ALA A 176 2.75 12.85 -31.36
CA ALA A 176 2.68 13.64 -32.58
C ALA A 176 4.05 14.12 -33.11
N GLY A 177 5.16 13.77 -32.45
CA GLY A 177 6.52 14.10 -32.86
C GLY A 177 7.07 15.43 -32.32
N VAL A 178 6.36 16.09 -31.39
CA VAL A 178 6.89 17.29 -30.73
C VAL A 178 8.05 16.90 -29.80
N PRO A 179 9.21 17.57 -29.86
CA PRO A 179 10.31 17.30 -28.93
C PRO A 179 9.90 17.48 -27.47
N LEU A 180 10.30 16.56 -26.60
CA LEU A 180 9.92 16.53 -25.18
C LEU A 180 10.13 17.86 -24.45
N HIS A 181 11.27 18.54 -24.68
CA HIS A 181 11.57 19.82 -24.03
C HIS A 181 10.55 20.91 -24.39
N LYS A 182 10.06 20.90 -25.63
CA LYS A 182 9.05 21.84 -26.11
C LYS A 182 7.67 21.49 -25.54
N ALA A 183 7.26 20.23 -25.61
CA ALA A 183 5.99 19.78 -25.02
C ALA A 183 5.92 20.11 -23.51
N ARG A 184 7.00 19.87 -22.77
CA ARG A 184 7.07 20.21 -21.34
C ARG A 184 6.97 21.72 -21.08
N ALA A 185 7.57 22.55 -21.93
CA ALA A 185 7.49 24.00 -21.80
C ALA A 185 6.08 24.51 -22.10
N ASP A 186 5.48 24.03 -23.20
CA ASP A 186 4.16 24.45 -23.68
C ASP A 186 3.05 24.14 -22.66
N TYR A 187 3.16 23.01 -21.94
CA TYR A 187 2.18 22.57 -20.94
C TYR A 187 2.62 22.79 -19.48
N GLY A 188 3.70 23.55 -19.24
CA GLY A 188 4.09 23.95 -17.88
C GLY A 188 4.52 22.81 -16.95
N TYR A 189 5.12 21.74 -17.48
CA TYR A 189 5.42 20.50 -16.75
C TYR A 189 6.15 20.72 -15.41
N HIS A 190 7.14 21.60 -15.38
CA HIS A 190 7.97 21.84 -14.18
C HIS A 190 7.18 22.41 -12.99
N ALA A 191 6.06 23.09 -13.25
CA ALA A 191 5.20 23.61 -12.20
C ALA A 191 4.14 22.59 -11.73
N LEU A 192 3.90 21.51 -12.50
CA LEU A 192 2.83 20.55 -12.21
C LEU A 192 3.02 19.88 -10.85
N GLN A 193 4.22 19.53 -10.46
CA GLN A 193 4.43 18.77 -9.22
C GLN A 193 4.85 19.68 -8.05
N THR A 194 5.09 20.96 -8.32
CA THR A 194 5.56 21.94 -7.33
C THR A 194 4.37 22.53 -6.54
N PRO A 195 4.46 22.69 -5.21
CA PRO A 195 3.43 23.37 -4.43
C PRO A 195 3.10 24.76 -5.00
N ARG A 196 1.80 25.08 -5.13
CA ARG A 196 1.35 26.43 -5.48
C ARG A 196 1.71 27.38 -4.32
N ARG A 197 2.23 28.55 -4.65
CA ARG A 197 2.54 29.62 -3.69
C ARG A 197 1.27 30.29 -3.18
#